data_AF-A0A7S2KDT7-F1
#
_entry.id   AF-A0A7S2KDT7-F1
#
_cell.length_a   1.000
_cell.length_b   1.000
_cell.length_c   1.000
_cell.angle_alpha   90.00
_cell.angle_beta   90.00
_cell.angle_gamma   90.00
#
_symmetry.space_group_name_H-M   'P 1'
#
loop_
_entity.id
_entity.type
_entity.pdbx_description
1 polymer ?
#
loop_
_entity_poly.entity_id
_entity_poly.type
_entity_poly.pdbx_seq_one_letter_code
_entity_poly.pdbx_strand_id
1 'polypeptide(L)'
;EKVQREKTALVDEKAAMAELGSPEDRPADAKDLIKLNVGGRCFTTRRRTLTQVEGSVLEGMFSGRWDQSFELDDEGCVFLDLDPDCFAEVLHQLRLSQLTGHGEVCWGKVTPPERREPYFRAMLDFLGLAKMPTFVPHFHMLYQGLTLGDGESSVVSAGDGHKWAIGETILEAGTCVWAFKVHALANNYWCFLGVIAAGRQLNARSFCDPSSYGWACSAGSAQAECYIGGHAVHGWNGWSGFHEGDEVTMQLNVDAGVLSMKVARLPLEVFRFSGLPQGAWRVHVNLYTNGDRVELL
;
A
#
# COMPACT_ATOMS: atom_id res chain seq x y z
N GLU A 1 20.85 27.45 -65.70
CA GLU A 1 22.11 27.28 -64.93
C GLU A 1 21.98 27.56 -63.44
N LYS A 2 21.43 28.71 -63.01
CA LYS A 2 21.31 29.08 -61.58
C LYS A 2 20.49 28.07 -60.75
N VAL A 3 19.34 27.64 -61.27
CA VAL A 3 18.44 26.66 -60.60
C VAL A 3 19.08 25.27 -60.51
N GLN A 4 19.90 24.89 -61.50
CA GLN A 4 20.56 23.59 -61.47
C GLN A 4 21.65 23.55 -60.40
N ARG A 5 22.40 24.66 -60.25
CA ARG A 5 23.39 24.83 -59.17
C ARG A 5 22.77 24.80 -57.77
N GLU A 6 21.61 25.42 -57.59
CA GLU A 6 20.89 25.39 -56.31
C GLU A 6 20.38 23.99 -55.98
N LYS A 7 19.92 23.22 -56.98
CA LYS A 7 19.52 21.83 -56.78
C LYS A 7 20.70 20.93 -56.39
N THR A 8 21.86 21.09 -57.02
CA THR A 8 23.05 20.30 -56.63
C THR A 8 23.53 20.69 -55.23
N ALA A 9 23.53 21.99 -54.90
CA ALA A 9 23.91 22.46 -53.58
C ALA A 9 23.01 21.90 -52.47
N LEU A 10 21.69 21.83 -52.69
CA LEU A 10 20.75 21.25 -51.73
C LEU A 10 20.89 19.73 -51.58
N VAL A 11 21.28 19.03 -52.64
CA VAL A 11 21.53 17.58 -52.59
C VAL A 11 22.84 17.29 -51.85
N ASP A 12 23.88 18.10 -52.11
CA ASP A 12 25.16 18.00 -51.42
C ASP A 12 25.05 18.38 -49.94
N GLU A 13 24.25 19.40 -49.60
CA GLU A 13 23.96 19.78 -48.21
C GLU A 13 23.16 18.70 -47.49
N LYS A 14 22.16 18.09 -48.16
CA LYS A 14 21.38 16.97 -47.60
C LYS A 14 22.23 15.70 -47.44
N ALA A 15 23.17 15.44 -48.34
CA ALA A 15 24.12 14.34 -48.23
C ALA A 15 25.14 14.59 -47.11
N ALA A 16 25.65 15.81 -46.98
CA ALA A 16 26.55 16.21 -45.89
C ALA A 16 25.86 16.15 -44.52
N MET A 17 24.57 16.51 -44.42
CA MET A 17 23.79 16.34 -43.20
C MET A 17 23.48 14.87 -42.87
N ALA A 18 23.40 13.99 -43.88
CA ALA A 18 23.22 12.54 -43.66
C ALA A 18 24.52 11.85 -43.21
N GLU A 19 25.69 12.35 -43.63
CA GLU A 19 27.03 11.87 -43.23
C GLU A 19 27.41 12.30 -41.80
N LEU A 20 26.82 13.39 -41.26
CA LEU A 20 27.02 13.88 -39.89
C LEU A 20 26.35 13.03 -38.80
N GLY A 21 25.76 11.89 -39.14
CA GLY A 21 25.09 11.00 -38.19
C GLY A 21 25.13 9.54 -38.61
N SER A 22 26.28 8.89 -38.45
CA SER A 22 26.35 7.42 -38.38
C SER A 22 25.35 6.91 -37.34
N PRO A 23 24.47 5.93 -37.65
CA PRO A 23 23.58 5.31 -36.66
C PRO A 23 24.33 4.70 -35.46
N GLU A 24 25.63 4.45 -35.64
CA GLU A 24 26.51 3.75 -34.70
C GLU A 24 27.25 4.70 -33.74
N ASP A 25 27.32 6.01 -34.04
CA ASP A 25 27.99 7.04 -33.22
C ASP A 25 27.04 7.86 -32.33
N ARG A 26 25.78 7.46 -32.21
CA ARG A 26 24.90 8.07 -31.21
C ARG A 26 25.46 7.78 -29.81
N PRO A 27 25.61 8.79 -28.92
CA PRO A 27 26.12 8.56 -27.57
C PRO A 27 25.31 7.44 -26.90
N ALA A 28 25.94 6.61 -26.07
CA ALA A 28 25.28 5.47 -25.41
C ALA A 28 23.95 5.86 -24.71
N ASP A 29 23.80 7.12 -24.31
CA ASP A 29 22.59 7.75 -23.76
C ASP A 29 21.39 7.79 -24.73
N ALA A 30 21.59 7.78 -26.05
CA ALA A 30 20.51 7.76 -27.04
C ALA A 30 19.81 6.38 -27.12
N LYS A 31 20.50 5.29 -26.73
CA LYS A 31 19.90 3.96 -26.58
C LYS A 31 19.08 3.81 -25.30
N ASP A 32 19.22 4.74 -24.36
CA ASP A 32 18.47 4.78 -23.11
C ASP A 32 17.10 5.47 -23.28
N LEU A 33 16.90 6.24 -24.36
CA LEU A 33 15.61 6.90 -24.61
C LEU A 33 14.56 5.91 -25.13
N ILE A 34 13.44 5.84 -24.43
CA ILE A 34 12.27 5.05 -24.77
C ILE A 34 11.12 6.00 -25.09
N LYS A 35 10.44 5.73 -26.21
CA LYS A 35 9.17 6.36 -26.56
C LYS A 35 8.03 5.44 -26.16
N LEU A 36 7.07 5.99 -25.44
CA LEU A 36 5.88 5.29 -24.98
C LEU A 36 4.65 5.98 -25.57
N ASN A 37 3.63 5.21 -25.91
CA ASN A 37 2.29 5.70 -26.15
C ASN A 37 1.39 5.15 -25.05
N VAL A 38 0.94 6.02 -24.15
CA VAL A 38 0.13 5.64 -23.00
C VAL A 38 -1.29 6.13 -23.21
N GLY A 39 -2.23 5.22 -23.45
CA GLY A 39 -3.64 5.55 -23.70
C GLY A 39 -3.85 6.56 -24.84
N GLY A 40 -2.96 6.57 -25.83
CA GLY A 40 -2.97 7.51 -26.96
C GLY A 40 -2.10 8.76 -26.80
N ARG A 41 -1.42 8.94 -25.66
CA ARG A 41 -0.52 10.09 -25.41
C ARG A 41 0.94 9.66 -25.47
N CYS A 42 1.73 10.35 -26.28
CA CYS A 42 3.15 10.05 -26.41
C CYS A 42 3.98 10.62 -25.25
N PHE A 43 4.83 9.78 -24.67
CA PHE A 43 5.83 10.15 -23.68
C PHE A 43 7.23 9.79 -24.20
N THR A 44 8.22 10.60 -23.84
CA THR A 44 9.63 10.24 -24.02
C THR A 44 10.30 10.24 -22.65
N THR A 45 11.01 9.17 -22.33
CA THR A 45 11.75 9.05 -21.07
C THR A 45 12.97 8.15 -21.23
N ARG A 46 13.76 8.00 -20.17
CA ARG A 46 14.90 7.08 -20.13
C ARG A 46 14.51 5.72 -19.55
N ARG A 47 15.10 4.63 -20.03
CA ARG A 47 14.90 3.28 -19.49
C ARG A 47 15.25 3.24 -18.00
N ARG A 48 16.38 3.85 -17.64
CA ARG A 48 16.81 3.98 -16.23
C ARG A 48 15.77 4.62 -15.31
N THR A 49 14.88 5.47 -15.84
CA THR A 49 13.79 6.06 -15.07
C THR A 49 12.66 5.06 -14.84
N LEU A 50 12.32 4.25 -15.84
CA LEU A 50 11.29 3.22 -15.74
C LEU A 50 11.75 2.02 -14.89
N THR A 51 13.05 1.74 -14.87
CA THR A 51 13.65 0.64 -14.09
C THR A 51 14.20 1.10 -12.73
N GLN A 52 13.78 2.26 -12.23
CA GLN A 52 14.33 2.80 -10.99
C GLN A 52 13.87 2.04 -9.73
N VAL A 53 12.67 1.46 -9.75
CA VAL A 53 12.10 0.76 -8.60
C VAL A 53 12.37 -0.74 -8.74
N GLU A 54 13.42 -1.22 -8.08
CA GLU A 54 13.83 -2.63 -8.12
C GLU A 54 12.73 -3.58 -7.62
N GLY A 55 12.48 -4.63 -8.41
CA GLY A 55 11.47 -5.66 -8.17
C GLY A 55 10.05 -5.26 -8.57
N SER A 56 9.85 -4.05 -9.14
CA SER A 56 8.54 -3.63 -9.64
C SER A 56 8.21 -4.28 -10.98
N VAL A 57 6.92 -4.35 -11.30
CA VAL A 57 6.47 -4.82 -12.63
C VAL A 57 6.95 -3.85 -13.71
N LEU A 58 6.97 -2.54 -13.42
CA LEU A 58 7.49 -1.53 -14.35
C LEU A 58 8.97 -1.76 -14.69
N GLU A 59 9.80 -2.07 -13.69
CA GLU A 59 11.19 -2.45 -13.93
C GLU A 59 11.28 -3.73 -14.77
N GLY A 60 10.47 -4.74 -14.45
CA GLY A 60 10.39 -5.98 -15.22
C GLY A 60 10.05 -5.76 -16.70
N MET A 61 9.06 -4.91 -16.98
CA MET A 61 8.66 -4.52 -18.34
C MET A 61 9.86 -3.94 -19.10
N PHE A 62 10.54 -2.94 -18.53
CA PHE A 62 11.60 -2.20 -19.20
C PHE A 62 13.02 -2.71 -18.90
N SER A 63 13.16 -3.91 -18.34
CA SER A 63 14.45 -4.55 -18.00
C SER A 63 15.30 -4.94 -19.23
N GLY A 64 14.75 -4.85 -20.44
CA GLY A 64 15.39 -5.29 -21.69
C GLY A 64 15.03 -6.72 -22.10
N ARG A 65 14.44 -7.51 -21.19
CA ARG A 65 14.07 -8.91 -21.46
C ARG A 65 12.91 -9.07 -22.43
N TRP A 66 11.99 -8.10 -22.45
CA TRP A 66 10.74 -8.14 -23.21
C TRP A 66 10.69 -7.13 -24.35
N ASP A 67 11.82 -6.50 -24.69
CA ASP A 67 11.89 -5.43 -25.70
C ASP A 67 11.33 -5.84 -27.07
N GLN A 68 11.41 -7.13 -27.42
CA GLN A 68 10.91 -7.67 -28.69
C GLN A 68 9.43 -8.10 -28.65
N SER A 69 8.80 -8.08 -27.46
CA SER A 69 7.44 -8.55 -27.24
C SER A 69 6.46 -7.42 -26.98
N PHE A 70 6.91 -6.16 -26.99
CA PHE A 70 6.03 -5.02 -26.83
C PHE A 70 5.13 -4.81 -28.05
N GLU A 71 3.87 -4.47 -27.78
CA GLU A 71 3.01 -3.87 -28.77
C GLU A 71 3.53 -2.46 -29.07
N LEU A 72 3.73 -2.17 -30.36
CA LEU A 72 4.16 -0.88 -30.84
C LEU A 72 3.02 -0.23 -31.61
N ASP A 73 2.86 1.09 -31.48
CA ASP A 73 1.99 1.86 -32.36
C ASP A 73 2.62 2.06 -33.76
N ASP A 74 1.88 2.71 -34.65
CA ASP A 74 2.30 2.98 -36.03
C ASP A 74 3.59 3.83 -36.11
N GLU A 75 3.90 4.57 -35.05
CA GLU A 75 5.10 5.39 -34.89
C GLU A 75 6.27 4.67 -34.20
N GLY A 76 6.09 3.39 -33.83
CA GLY A 76 7.10 2.56 -33.16
C GLY A 76 7.30 2.88 -31.67
N CYS A 77 6.31 3.50 -31.02
CA CYS A 77 6.30 3.75 -29.58
C CYS A 77 5.69 2.54 -28.85
N VAL A 78 6.24 2.17 -27.70
CA VAL A 78 5.69 1.09 -26.86
C VAL A 78 4.33 1.50 -26.33
N PHE A 79 3.29 0.75 -26.70
CA PHE A 79 1.93 1.03 -26.28
C PHE A 79 1.65 0.48 -24.88
N LEU A 80 1.11 1.33 -24.02
CA LEU A 80 0.61 0.98 -22.69
C LEU A 80 -0.85 1.42 -22.60
N ASP A 81 -1.76 0.47 -22.40
CA ASP A 81 -3.19 0.75 -22.24
C ASP A 81 -3.50 1.24 -20.81
N LEU A 82 -2.96 2.42 -20.46
CA LEU A 82 -3.13 3.06 -19.15
C LEU A 82 -3.64 4.50 -19.32
N ASP A 83 -4.28 5.06 -18.28
CA ASP A 83 -4.64 6.48 -18.26
C ASP A 83 -3.37 7.35 -18.27
N PRO A 84 -3.24 8.26 -19.25
CA PRO A 84 -2.01 9.04 -19.41
C PRO A 84 -1.81 10.13 -18.35
N ASP A 85 -2.86 10.63 -17.69
CA ASP A 85 -2.71 11.61 -16.61
C ASP A 85 -2.17 10.92 -15.35
N CYS A 86 -2.66 9.71 -15.05
CA CYS A 86 -2.11 8.87 -14.00
C CYS A 86 -0.64 8.50 -14.26
N PHE A 87 -0.32 8.05 -15.48
CA PHE A 87 1.06 7.70 -15.83
C PHE A 87 2.01 8.91 -15.82
N ALA A 88 1.52 10.09 -16.20
CA ALA A 88 2.30 11.33 -16.13
C ALA A 88 2.75 11.61 -14.68
N GLU A 89 1.88 11.38 -13.69
CA GLU A 89 2.23 11.56 -12.28
C GLU A 89 3.27 10.53 -11.81
N VAL A 90 3.13 9.26 -12.21
CA VAL A 90 4.17 8.24 -11.95
C VAL A 90 5.52 8.68 -12.49
N LEU A 91 5.54 9.12 -13.74
CA LEU A 91 6.76 9.56 -14.41
C LEU A 91 7.35 10.82 -13.76
N HIS A 92 6.49 11.73 -13.28
CA HIS A 92 6.91 12.91 -12.53
C HIS A 92 7.62 12.52 -11.23
N GLN A 93 7.05 11.62 -10.43
CA GLN A 93 7.64 11.18 -9.16
C GLN A 93 8.96 10.42 -9.33
N LEU A 94 9.07 9.56 -10.36
CA LEU A 94 10.33 8.91 -10.72
C LEU A 94 11.41 9.93 -11.09
N ARG A 95 11.05 10.99 -11.81
CA ARG A 95 12.01 12.07 -12.13
C ARG A 95 12.36 12.91 -10.90
N LEU A 96 11.39 13.21 -10.04
CA LEU A 96 11.59 13.99 -8.83
C LEU A 96 12.53 13.30 -7.84
N SER A 97 12.36 11.98 -7.65
CA SER A 97 13.26 11.18 -6.80
C SER A 97 14.70 11.19 -7.32
N GLN A 98 14.92 11.14 -8.63
CA GLN A 98 16.28 11.30 -9.22
C GLN A 98 16.87 12.68 -8.96
N LEU A 99 16.07 13.74 -9.04
CA LEU A 99 16.52 15.12 -8.82
C LEU A 99 16.85 15.39 -7.35
N THR A 100 16.13 14.77 -6.43
CA THR A 100 16.26 15.00 -4.99
C THR A 100 17.22 14.02 -4.30
N GLY A 101 17.58 12.93 -4.97
CA GLY A 101 18.42 11.88 -4.38
C GLY A 101 17.69 11.01 -3.35
N HIS A 102 16.37 11.14 -3.23
CA HIS A 102 15.56 10.24 -2.41
C HIS A 102 15.41 8.90 -3.14
N GLY A 103 15.92 7.82 -2.54
CA GLY A 103 15.99 6.50 -3.16
C GLY A 103 14.64 5.82 -3.38
N GLU A 104 13.61 6.16 -2.60
CA GLU A 104 12.28 5.57 -2.71
C GLU A 104 11.18 6.64 -2.73
N VAL A 105 10.25 6.48 -3.66
CA VAL A 105 9.02 7.29 -3.74
C VAL A 105 8.00 6.70 -2.77
N CYS A 106 7.47 7.52 -1.86
CA CYS A 106 6.35 7.14 -1.01
C CYS A 106 5.03 7.16 -1.81
N TRP A 107 4.81 6.15 -2.66
CA TRP A 107 3.66 6.06 -3.57
C TRP A 107 2.29 6.23 -2.88
N GLY A 108 2.20 5.83 -1.61
CA GLY A 108 1.03 6.05 -0.77
C GLY A 108 0.65 7.53 -0.54
N LYS A 109 1.63 8.44 -0.56
CA LYS A 109 1.45 9.88 -0.30
C LYS A 109 1.38 10.71 -1.59
N VAL A 110 1.57 10.09 -2.75
CA VAL A 110 1.50 10.77 -4.05
C VAL A 110 0.05 11.16 -4.32
N THR A 111 -0.18 12.44 -4.56
CA THR A 111 -1.51 12.96 -4.87
C THR A 111 -1.95 12.44 -6.24
N PRO A 112 -3.05 11.66 -6.33
CA PRO A 112 -3.59 11.22 -7.62
C PRO A 112 -4.11 12.42 -8.43
N PRO A 113 -4.14 12.31 -9.78
CA PRO A 113 -4.87 13.26 -10.61
C PRO A 113 -6.35 13.35 -10.20
N GLU A 114 -6.92 14.55 -10.33
CA GLU A 114 -8.29 14.85 -9.90
C GLU A 114 -9.30 13.86 -10.51
N ARG A 115 -10.17 13.27 -9.67
CA ARG A 115 -11.22 12.30 -10.06
C ARG A 115 -10.70 10.98 -10.63
N ARG A 116 -9.41 10.67 -10.47
CA ARG A 116 -8.78 9.41 -10.94
C ARG A 116 -8.18 8.61 -9.79
N GLU A 117 -8.56 8.89 -8.55
CA GLU A 117 -8.02 8.25 -7.35
C GLU A 117 -8.07 6.71 -7.41
N PRO A 118 -9.21 6.06 -7.76
CA PRO A 118 -9.27 4.60 -7.80
C PRO A 118 -8.40 4.01 -8.92
N TYR A 119 -8.36 4.67 -10.08
CA TYR A 119 -7.57 4.23 -11.22
C TYR A 119 -6.07 4.36 -10.93
N PHE A 120 -5.65 5.50 -10.37
CA PHE A 120 -4.26 5.74 -10.02
C PHE A 120 -3.73 4.69 -9.05
N ARG A 121 -4.52 4.34 -8.02
CA ARG A 121 -4.17 3.27 -7.08
C ARG A 121 -4.05 1.91 -7.78
N ALA A 122 -5.04 1.51 -8.57
CA ALA A 122 -4.98 0.25 -9.33
C ALA A 122 -3.77 0.20 -10.29
N MET A 123 -3.41 1.32 -10.91
CA MET A 123 -2.24 1.41 -11.78
C MET A 123 -0.93 1.29 -11.00
N LEU A 124 -0.81 1.91 -9.82
CA LEU A 124 0.38 1.75 -8.97
C LEU A 124 0.57 0.29 -8.51
N ASP A 125 -0.53 -0.40 -8.21
CA ASP A 125 -0.52 -1.83 -7.86
C ASP A 125 -0.10 -2.67 -9.07
N PHE A 126 -0.73 -2.45 -10.23
CA PHE A 126 -0.41 -3.14 -11.48
C PHE A 126 1.06 -2.99 -11.89
N LEU A 127 1.61 -1.78 -11.76
CA LEU A 127 3.01 -1.48 -12.07
C LEU A 127 3.97 -1.97 -10.98
N GLY A 128 3.47 -2.51 -9.86
CA GLY A 128 4.28 -2.95 -8.72
C GLY A 128 5.06 -1.81 -8.07
N LEU A 129 4.56 -0.58 -8.19
CA LEU A 129 5.18 0.63 -7.63
C LEU A 129 4.75 0.86 -6.20
N ALA A 130 3.46 0.67 -5.92
CA ALA A 130 2.99 0.53 -4.56
C ALA A 130 3.48 -0.82 -4.02
N LYS A 131 4.73 -0.88 -3.52
CA LYS A 131 5.08 -1.90 -2.53
C LYS A 131 4.14 -1.64 -1.35
N MET A 132 3.04 -2.38 -1.32
CA MET A 132 2.24 -2.53 -0.13
C MET A 132 3.23 -2.85 0.98
N PRO A 133 3.22 -2.13 2.12
CA PRO A 133 4.12 -2.47 3.20
C PRO A 133 3.97 -3.96 3.44
N THR A 134 5.06 -4.72 3.28
CA THR A 134 5.04 -6.15 3.57
C THR A 134 4.59 -6.25 5.01
N PHE A 135 3.37 -6.73 5.21
CA PHE A 135 2.82 -6.81 6.55
C PHE A 135 3.69 -7.79 7.33
N VAL A 136 4.38 -7.28 8.33
CA VAL A 136 5.15 -8.09 9.27
C VAL A 136 4.23 -8.38 10.45
N PRO A 137 3.81 -9.64 10.67
CA PRO A 137 2.83 -10.00 11.69
C PRO A 137 3.48 -10.09 13.08
N HIS A 138 4.29 -9.12 13.47
CA HIS A 138 4.95 -9.06 14.78
C HIS A 138 4.36 -7.95 15.65
N PHE A 139 4.45 -8.15 16.96
CA PHE A 139 4.17 -7.12 17.95
C PHE A 139 5.46 -6.42 18.38
N HIS A 140 5.46 -5.07 18.32
CA HIS A 140 6.63 -4.25 18.64
C HIS A 140 6.53 -3.55 20.00
N MET A 141 5.32 -3.17 20.43
CA MET A 141 5.11 -2.45 21.69
C MET A 141 4.12 -3.20 22.57
N LEU A 142 4.49 -3.41 23.82
CA LEU A 142 3.70 -4.18 24.78
C LEU A 142 3.47 -3.40 26.06
N TYR A 143 2.26 -3.49 26.59
CA TYR A 143 1.95 -3.07 27.94
C TYR A 143 2.53 -4.07 28.95
N GLN A 144 2.83 -3.59 30.16
CA GLN A 144 3.35 -4.43 31.24
C GLN A 144 2.37 -5.59 31.53
N GLY A 145 2.91 -6.80 31.64
CA GLY A 145 2.12 -8.01 31.89
C GLY A 145 1.64 -8.74 30.63
N LEU A 146 2.11 -8.36 29.43
CA LEU A 146 2.07 -9.22 28.25
C LEU A 146 3.41 -9.90 28.03
N THR A 147 3.36 -11.13 27.53
CA THR A 147 4.54 -11.88 27.07
C THR A 147 4.39 -12.22 25.59
N LEU A 148 5.46 -12.08 24.81
CA LEU A 148 5.50 -12.56 23.43
C LEU A 148 5.63 -14.07 23.41
N GLY A 149 4.88 -14.71 22.51
CA GLY A 149 5.13 -16.09 22.11
C GLY A 149 6.18 -16.17 21.01
N ASP A 150 6.45 -17.41 20.56
CA ASP A 150 7.45 -17.69 19.54
C ASP A 150 7.19 -16.89 18.25
N GLY A 151 8.26 -16.33 17.67
CA GLY A 151 8.19 -15.54 16.44
C GLY A 151 7.62 -14.14 16.59
N GLU A 152 7.43 -13.63 17.82
CA GLU A 152 6.93 -12.27 18.12
C GLU A 152 5.52 -11.97 17.56
N SER A 153 4.85 -12.97 16.98
CA SER A 153 3.54 -12.85 16.35
C SER A 153 2.39 -13.10 17.32
N SER A 154 2.64 -13.63 18.52
CA SER A 154 1.60 -13.88 19.50
C SER A 154 1.86 -13.20 20.83
N VAL A 155 0.79 -12.80 21.51
CA VAL A 155 0.82 -12.20 22.84
C VAL A 155 -0.06 -12.98 23.80
N VAL A 156 0.45 -13.17 25.01
CA VAL A 156 -0.24 -13.85 26.11
C VAL A 156 -0.36 -12.90 27.29
N SER A 157 -1.54 -12.83 27.88
CA SER A 157 -1.83 -12.03 29.07
C SER A 157 -1.39 -12.73 30.35
N ALA A 158 -0.58 -12.06 31.17
CA ALA A 158 -0.18 -12.50 32.51
C ALA A 158 -0.95 -11.71 33.58
N GLY A 159 -1.92 -12.36 34.22
CA GLY A 159 -2.83 -11.77 35.21
C GLY A 159 -4.07 -11.13 34.59
N ASP A 160 -5.00 -10.68 35.43
CA ASP A 160 -6.21 -9.98 34.99
C ASP A 160 -5.99 -8.47 34.84
N GLY A 161 -6.83 -7.83 34.03
CA GLY A 161 -6.79 -6.39 33.75
C GLY A 161 -6.33 -6.09 32.32
N HIS A 162 -6.71 -4.91 31.81
CA HIS A 162 -6.45 -4.53 30.42
C HIS A 162 -4.96 -4.33 30.12
N LYS A 163 -4.48 -4.98 29.06
CA LYS A 163 -3.09 -4.90 28.60
C LYS A 163 -3.10 -4.91 27.07
N TRP A 164 -2.34 -4.02 26.46
CA TRP A 164 -2.34 -3.87 25.00
C TRP A 164 -1.02 -4.27 24.36
N ALA A 165 -1.13 -4.69 23.10
CA ALA A 165 -0.01 -4.91 22.21
C ALA A 165 -0.26 -4.16 20.90
N ILE A 166 0.79 -3.54 20.35
CA ILE A 166 0.77 -2.82 19.08
C ILE A 166 1.68 -3.52 18.08
N GLY A 167 1.17 -3.73 16.87
CA GLY A 167 1.91 -4.33 15.76
C GLY A 167 3.09 -3.49 15.29
N GLU A 168 4.10 -4.16 14.73
CA GLU A 168 5.33 -3.54 14.20
C GLU A 168 5.09 -2.70 12.94
N THR A 169 4.24 -3.19 12.04
CA THR A 169 4.00 -2.56 10.74
C THR A 169 3.18 -1.27 10.89
N ILE A 170 3.65 -0.18 10.28
CA ILE A 170 2.90 1.08 10.16
C ILE A 170 2.08 1.04 8.86
N LEU A 171 0.78 1.21 8.98
CA LEU A 171 -0.19 1.24 7.89
C LEU A 171 -0.44 2.71 7.50
N GLU A 172 0.28 3.20 6.49
CA GLU A 172 0.27 4.63 6.10
C GLU A 172 -0.52 4.95 4.83
N ALA A 173 -0.82 3.96 3.98
CA ALA A 173 -1.54 4.16 2.73
C ALA A 173 -2.04 2.84 2.14
N GLY A 174 -2.96 2.93 1.18
CA GLY A 174 -3.47 1.77 0.45
C GLY A 174 -4.36 0.87 1.30
N THR A 175 -4.48 -0.40 0.88
CA THR A 175 -5.34 -1.40 1.53
C THR A 175 -4.53 -2.49 2.22
N CYS A 176 -4.36 -2.41 3.53
CA CYS A 176 -3.66 -3.46 4.28
C CYS A 176 -4.62 -4.55 4.74
N VAL A 177 -4.22 -5.81 4.63
CA VAL A 177 -4.96 -6.98 5.12
C VAL A 177 -4.06 -7.76 6.07
N TRP A 178 -4.62 -8.15 7.21
CA TRP A 178 -3.97 -9.03 8.19
C TRP A 178 -5.01 -9.94 8.82
N ALA A 179 -4.57 -10.93 9.59
CA ALA A 179 -5.48 -11.76 10.35
C ALA A 179 -5.06 -11.87 11.82
N PHE A 180 -6.00 -12.29 12.64
CA PHE A 180 -5.77 -12.71 14.00
C PHE A 180 -6.28 -14.13 14.19
N LYS A 181 -5.60 -14.87 15.07
CA LYS A 181 -6.10 -16.10 15.65
C LYS A 181 -6.25 -15.94 17.15
N VAL A 182 -7.48 -16.10 17.64
CA VAL A 182 -7.80 -16.07 19.07
C VAL A 182 -7.57 -17.46 19.64
N HIS A 183 -6.38 -17.73 20.19
CA HIS A 183 -6.02 -19.06 20.69
C HIS A 183 -6.67 -19.40 22.02
N ALA A 184 -6.77 -18.43 22.92
CA ALA A 184 -7.37 -18.59 24.23
C ALA A 184 -8.12 -17.32 24.60
N LEU A 185 -9.35 -17.47 25.07
CA LEU A 185 -10.16 -16.34 25.52
C LEU A 185 -11.05 -16.79 26.68
N ALA A 186 -10.55 -16.60 27.90
CA ALA A 186 -11.18 -17.12 29.11
C ALA A 186 -12.61 -16.59 29.26
N ASN A 187 -13.57 -17.51 29.30
CA ASN A 187 -15.01 -17.24 29.37
C ASN A 187 -15.55 -16.32 28.25
N ASN A 188 -14.82 -16.20 27.14
CA ASN A 188 -15.09 -15.20 26.11
C ASN A 188 -15.24 -13.77 26.68
N TYR A 189 -14.50 -13.47 27.77
CA TYR A 189 -14.80 -12.33 28.63
C TYR A 189 -14.56 -10.99 27.94
N TRP A 190 -13.31 -10.65 27.64
CA TRP A 190 -12.98 -9.36 27.02
C TRP A 190 -11.64 -9.43 26.27
N CYS A 191 -11.71 -9.16 24.97
CA CYS A 191 -10.59 -8.97 24.07
C CYS A 191 -11.00 -7.90 23.06
N PHE A 192 -10.06 -7.04 22.67
CA PHE A 192 -10.22 -6.02 21.65
C PHE A 192 -9.24 -6.27 20.51
N LEU A 193 -9.74 -6.20 19.28
CA LEU A 193 -8.96 -6.28 18.04
C LEU A 193 -9.31 -5.09 17.14
N GLY A 194 -8.30 -4.36 16.67
CA GLY A 194 -8.50 -3.15 15.90
C GLY A 194 -7.23 -2.47 15.43
N VAL A 195 -7.30 -1.16 15.30
CA VAL A 195 -6.20 -0.27 14.94
C VAL A 195 -6.14 0.95 15.86
N ILE A 196 -4.95 1.54 15.96
CA ILE A 196 -4.71 2.78 16.69
C ILE A 196 -3.70 3.67 15.94
N ALA A 197 -3.75 4.99 16.15
CA ALA A 197 -2.76 5.87 15.53
C ALA A 197 -1.34 5.60 16.04
N ALA A 198 -0.36 5.69 15.13
CA ALA A 198 1.05 5.53 15.48
C ALA A 198 1.57 6.69 16.36
N GLY A 199 2.46 6.37 17.31
CA GLY A 199 3.27 7.38 18.02
C GLY A 199 2.63 8.05 19.25
N ARG A 200 1.63 7.42 19.88
CA ARG A 200 0.97 7.95 21.10
C ARG A 200 1.42 7.20 22.36
N GLN A 201 1.46 7.91 23.49
CA GLN A 201 1.56 7.26 24.81
C GLN A 201 0.21 6.69 25.21
N LEU A 202 0.17 5.40 25.53
CA LEU A 202 -1.06 4.67 25.81
C LEU A 202 -1.13 4.24 27.28
N ASN A 203 -2.32 4.29 27.86
CA ASN A 203 -2.61 3.69 29.18
C ASN A 203 -3.21 2.29 29.01
N ALA A 204 -3.50 1.58 30.11
CA ALA A 204 -4.08 0.23 30.10
C ALA A 204 -5.37 0.13 29.26
N ARG A 205 -6.23 1.15 29.32
CA ARG A 205 -7.45 1.28 28.52
C ARG A 205 -7.18 1.98 27.19
N SER A 206 -6.18 1.50 26.45
CA SER A 206 -5.80 2.06 25.14
C SER A 206 -6.93 2.04 24.12
N PHE A 207 -7.91 1.15 24.27
CA PHE A 207 -9.15 1.10 23.48
C PHE A 207 -10.07 2.32 23.69
N CYS A 208 -9.85 3.13 24.73
CA CYS A 208 -10.52 4.42 24.94
C CYS A 208 -9.72 5.62 24.38
N ASP A 209 -8.55 5.40 23.77
CA ASP A 209 -7.83 6.51 23.12
C ASP A 209 -8.66 7.05 21.94
N PRO A 210 -8.73 8.38 21.73
CA PRO A 210 -9.50 8.97 20.62
C PRO A 210 -9.12 8.48 19.22
N SER A 211 -7.97 7.84 19.09
CA SER A 211 -7.50 7.21 17.85
C SER A 211 -7.67 5.70 17.81
N SER A 212 -8.37 5.07 18.76
CA SER A 212 -8.61 3.62 18.74
C SER A 212 -9.91 3.29 18.03
N TYR A 213 -9.85 2.34 17.09
CA TYR A 213 -10.98 1.84 16.33
C TYR A 213 -10.93 0.31 16.29
N GLY A 214 -11.99 -0.36 16.72
CA GLY A 214 -12.00 -1.81 16.73
C GLY A 214 -13.23 -2.42 17.37
N TRP A 215 -13.20 -3.74 17.46
CA TRP A 215 -14.26 -4.55 18.05
C TRP A 215 -13.75 -5.17 19.32
N ALA A 216 -14.64 -5.38 20.29
CA ALA A 216 -14.37 -6.11 21.51
C ALA A 216 -15.49 -7.10 21.85
N CYS A 217 -15.23 -8.07 22.71
CA CYS A 217 -16.26 -8.86 23.39
C CYS A 217 -16.46 -8.39 24.83
N SER A 218 -17.64 -8.66 25.39
CA SER A 218 -17.95 -8.42 26.80
C SER A 218 -18.93 -9.47 27.27
N ALA A 219 -18.45 -10.52 27.96
CA ALA A 219 -19.31 -11.59 28.47
C ALA A 219 -20.27 -11.15 29.59
N GLY A 220 -20.17 -9.90 30.06
CA GLY A 220 -21.01 -9.32 31.12
C GLY A 220 -22.08 -8.34 30.63
N SER A 221 -22.13 -8.01 29.33
CA SER A 221 -23.11 -7.08 28.77
C SER A 221 -23.98 -7.78 27.73
N ALA A 222 -25.24 -7.35 27.60
CA ALA A 222 -26.17 -7.94 26.64
C ALA A 222 -25.73 -7.77 25.16
N GLN A 223 -24.71 -6.96 24.90
CA GLN A 223 -24.22 -6.61 23.56
C GLN A 223 -22.71 -6.37 23.60
N ALA A 224 -21.98 -6.99 22.68
CA ALA A 224 -20.56 -6.75 22.52
C ALA A 224 -20.26 -5.28 22.16
N GLU A 225 -19.05 -4.85 22.51
CA GLU A 225 -18.62 -3.47 22.40
C GLU A 225 -17.84 -3.25 21.09
N CYS A 226 -18.08 -2.12 20.47
CA CYS A 226 -17.24 -1.57 19.42
C CYS A 226 -16.66 -0.24 19.92
N TYR A 227 -15.45 0.10 19.52
CA TYR A 227 -14.85 1.38 19.85
C TYR A 227 -14.63 2.15 18.56
N ILE A 228 -15.22 3.34 18.47
CA ILE A 228 -15.10 4.24 17.32
C ILE A 228 -14.51 5.56 17.85
N GLY A 229 -13.23 5.78 17.56
CA GLY A 229 -12.49 6.92 18.13
C GLY A 229 -12.46 6.87 19.66
N GLY A 230 -12.23 5.69 20.24
CA GLY A 230 -12.17 5.48 21.68
C GLY A 230 -13.51 5.47 22.42
N HIS A 231 -14.62 5.76 21.73
CA HIS A 231 -15.95 5.75 22.33
C HIS A 231 -16.61 4.38 22.17
N ALA A 232 -17.07 3.80 23.28
CA ALA A 232 -17.80 2.54 23.28
C ALA A 232 -19.18 2.70 22.63
N VAL A 233 -19.49 1.80 21.70
CA VAL A 233 -20.76 1.69 20.98
C VAL A 233 -21.22 0.24 21.09
N HIS A 234 -22.43 0.02 21.60
CA HIS A 234 -22.95 -1.33 21.83
C HIS A 234 -23.78 -1.82 20.63
N GLY A 235 -23.63 -3.11 20.29
CA GLY A 235 -24.48 -3.78 19.29
C GLY A 235 -24.32 -3.25 17.85
N TRP A 236 -23.21 -2.58 17.55
CA TRP A 236 -22.95 -2.02 16.22
C TRP A 236 -22.99 -3.11 15.15
N ASN A 237 -23.89 -2.96 14.17
CA ASN A 237 -24.10 -3.90 13.06
C ASN A 237 -24.24 -5.37 13.50
N GLY A 238 -24.87 -5.63 14.65
CA GLY A 238 -25.12 -6.99 15.14
C GLY A 238 -23.88 -7.72 15.67
N TRP A 239 -22.77 -7.00 15.94
CA TRP A 239 -21.58 -7.59 16.53
C TRP A 239 -21.89 -8.22 17.89
N SER A 240 -21.48 -9.49 18.06
CA SER A 240 -21.77 -10.30 19.25
C SER A 240 -20.53 -10.71 20.06
N GLY A 241 -19.33 -10.30 19.63
CA GLY A 241 -18.09 -10.59 20.32
C GLY A 241 -17.28 -11.74 19.71
N PHE A 242 -16.00 -11.76 20.06
CA PHE A 242 -15.05 -12.82 19.74
C PHE A 242 -15.24 -14.03 20.67
N HIS A 243 -14.94 -15.20 20.12
CA HIS A 243 -14.85 -16.46 20.85
C HIS A 243 -13.43 -17.04 20.76
N GLU A 244 -13.07 -17.87 21.73
CA GLU A 244 -11.91 -18.76 21.59
C GLU A 244 -12.00 -19.59 20.31
N GLY A 245 -10.89 -19.66 19.58
CA GLY A 245 -10.79 -20.33 18.28
C GLY A 245 -11.20 -19.47 17.08
N ASP A 246 -11.67 -18.23 17.27
CA ASP A 246 -12.03 -17.37 16.15
C ASP A 246 -10.78 -17.01 15.30
N GLU A 247 -10.93 -17.20 13.99
CA GLU A 247 -10.03 -16.67 12.97
C GLU A 247 -10.65 -15.41 12.39
N VAL A 248 -9.94 -14.29 12.50
CA VAL A 248 -10.45 -12.95 12.21
C VAL A 248 -9.60 -12.32 11.12
N THR A 249 -10.17 -12.03 9.96
CA THR A 249 -9.50 -11.26 8.90
C THR A 249 -9.87 -9.79 9.04
N MET A 250 -8.87 -8.93 9.01
CA MET A 250 -9.00 -7.48 9.09
C MET A 250 -8.51 -6.85 7.80
N GLN A 251 -9.16 -5.77 7.39
CA GLN A 251 -8.75 -4.98 6.24
C GLN A 251 -8.89 -3.50 6.56
N LEU A 252 -7.81 -2.73 6.42
CA LEU A 252 -7.83 -1.28 6.50
C LEU A 252 -7.54 -0.69 5.13
N ASN A 253 -8.52 -0.01 4.54
CA ASN A 253 -8.27 0.92 3.45
C ASN A 253 -7.96 2.30 4.07
N VAL A 254 -6.67 2.63 4.14
CA VAL A 254 -6.18 3.88 4.76
C VAL A 254 -6.68 5.09 3.97
N ASP A 255 -6.65 5.00 2.64
CA ASP A 255 -7.04 6.10 1.75
C ASP A 255 -8.52 6.45 1.90
N ALA A 256 -9.38 5.44 2.00
CA ALA A 256 -10.83 5.60 2.17
C ALA A 256 -11.25 5.78 3.63
N GLY A 257 -10.35 5.58 4.60
CA GLY A 257 -10.67 5.59 6.02
C GLY A 257 -11.71 4.52 6.39
N VAL A 258 -11.56 3.31 5.85
CA VAL A 258 -12.50 2.19 6.07
C VAL A 258 -11.78 1.01 6.71
N LEU A 259 -12.20 0.62 7.91
CA LEU A 259 -11.77 -0.60 8.59
C LEU A 259 -12.86 -1.66 8.48
N SER A 260 -12.50 -2.85 7.99
CA SER A 260 -13.41 -4.00 7.87
C SER A 260 -12.87 -5.20 8.65
N MET A 261 -13.79 -6.01 9.16
CA MET A 261 -13.51 -7.26 9.86
C MET A 261 -14.44 -8.36 9.35
N LYS A 262 -13.88 -9.56 9.16
CA LYS A 262 -14.60 -10.79 8.89
C LYS A 262 -14.15 -11.88 9.87
N VAL A 263 -15.10 -12.60 10.45
CA VAL A 263 -14.82 -13.72 11.36
C VAL A 263 -15.22 -15.02 10.66
N ALA A 264 -14.34 -16.02 10.62
CA ALA A 264 -14.58 -17.27 9.89
C ALA A 264 -15.86 -17.99 10.35
N ARG A 265 -16.15 -17.95 11.66
CA ARG A 265 -17.37 -18.49 12.28
C ARG A 265 -18.67 -17.81 11.80
N LEU A 266 -18.59 -16.56 11.33
CA LEU A 266 -19.72 -15.75 10.86
C LEU A 266 -19.57 -15.47 9.34
N PRO A 267 -19.70 -16.49 8.47
CA PRO A 267 -19.26 -16.40 7.07
C PRO A 267 -20.05 -15.40 6.22
N LEU A 268 -21.30 -15.10 6.60
CA LEU A 268 -22.21 -14.18 5.92
C LEU A 268 -22.07 -12.73 6.38
N GLU A 269 -21.41 -12.50 7.52
CA GLU A 269 -21.31 -11.18 8.14
C GLU A 269 -19.98 -10.50 7.80
N VAL A 270 -20.03 -9.19 7.57
CA VAL A 270 -18.85 -8.33 7.44
C VAL A 270 -19.10 -7.07 8.25
N PHE A 271 -18.24 -6.83 9.25
CA PHE A 271 -18.35 -5.67 10.12
C PHE A 271 -17.45 -4.56 9.59
N ARG A 272 -17.92 -3.31 9.63
CA ARG A 272 -17.18 -2.17 9.09
C ARG A 272 -17.33 -0.90 9.92
N PHE A 273 -16.26 -0.13 9.97
CA PHE A 273 -16.23 1.28 10.32
C PHE A 273 -15.79 2.08 9.10
N SER A 274 -16.35 3.28 8.95
CA SER A 274 -16.00 4.24 7.90
C SER A 274 -15.79 5.61 8.51
N GLY A 275 -14.96 6.44 7.87
CA GLY A 275 -14.65 7.78 8.36
C GLY A 275 -13.50 7.82 9.36
N LEU A 276 -12.60 6.83 9.33
CA LEU A 276 -11.34 6.92 10.07
C LEU A 276 -10.53 8.11 9.54
N PRO A 277 -9.94 8.95 10.41
CA PRO A 277 -9.09 10.06 9.98
C PRO A 277 -7.91 9.61 9.13
N GLN A 278 -7.46 10.49 8.23
CA GLN A 278 -6.20 10.27 7.51
C GLN A 278 -5.04 10.24 8.51
N GLY A 279 -4.15 9.26 8.39
CA GLY A 279 -3.02 9.11 9.30
C GLY A 279 -2.34 7.75 9.21
N ALA A 280 -1.26 7.62 9.98
CA ALA A 280 -0.53 6.38 10.14
C ALA A 280 -1.16 5.53 11.24
N TRP A 281 -1.51 4.29 10.91
CA TRP A 281 -2.18 3.35 11.79
C TRP A 281 -1.26 2.18 12.15
N ARG A 282 -1.54 1.51 13.27
CA ARG A 282 -0.92 0.24 13.63
C ARG A 282 -1.98 -0.73 14.13
N VAL A 283 -1.72 -2.02 13.97
CA VAL A 283 -2.53 -3.09 14.57
C VAL A 283 -2.57 -2.91 16.08
N HIS A 284 -3.75 -3.04 16.68
CA HIS A 284 -3.99 -2.82 18.10
C HIS A 284 -4.77 -4.00 18.69
N VAL A 285 -4.19 -4.62 19.73
CA VAL A 285 -4.82 -5.68 20.52
C VAL A 285 -4.89 -5.23 21.97
N ASN A 286 -5.96 -5.57 22.68
CA ASN A 286 -6.02 -5.47 24.14
C ASN A 286 -6.68 -6.72 24.73
N LEU A 287 -6.06 -7.30 25.75
CA LEU A 287 -6.49 -8.51 26.43
C LEU A 287 -6.77 -8.22 27.91
N TYR A 288 -7.69 -8.96 28.52
CA TYR A 288 -8.07 -8.75 29.91
C TYR A 288 -7.61 -9.88 30.83
N THR A 289 -7.99 -11.12 30.53
CA THR A 289 -7.93 -12.22 31.50
C THR A 289 -6.55 -12.86 31.48
N ASN A 290 -6.13 -13.42 32.61
CA ASN A 290 -4.93 -14.23 32.67
C ASN A 290 -5.03 -15.43 31.72
N GLY A 291 -4.02 -15.61 30.87
CA GLY A 291 -3.95 -16.70 29.89
C GLY A 291 -4.62 -16.41 28.55
N ASP A 292 -5.31 -15.28 28.39
CA ASP A 292 -5.82 -14.87 27.07
C ASP A 292 -4.66 -14.76 26.08
N ARG A 293 -4.86 -15.28 24.86
CA ARG A 293 -3.82 -15.37 23.83
C ARG A 293 -4.36 -15.06 22.45
N VAL A 294 -3.69 -14.14 21.76
CA VAL A 294 -3.96 -13.78 20.37
C VAL A 294 -2.67 -13.85 19.56
N GLU A 295 -2.75 -14.37 18.35
CA GLU A 295 -1.69 -14.37 17.35
C GLU A 295 -2.08 -13.47 16.17
N LEU A 296 -1.12 -12.72 15.65
CA LEU A 296 -1.17 -11.89 14.47
C LEU A 296 -0.62 -12.68 13.29
N LEU A 297 -1.29 -12.61 12.14
CA LEU A 297 -1.00 -13.38 10.92
C LEU A 297 -1.01 -12.48 9.69
#